data_AF-T0ZG42-F1
#
_entry.id   AF-T0ZG42-F1
#
_cell.length_a   1.000
_cell.length_b   1.000
_cell.length_c   1.000
_cell.angle_alpha   90.00
_cell.angle_beta   90.00
_cell.angle_gamma   90.00
#
_symmetry.space_group_name_H-M   'P 1'
#
loop_
_entity.id
_entity.type
_entity.pdbx_description
1 polymer ?
#
loop_
_entity_poly.entity_id
_entity_poly.type
_entity_poly.pdbx_seq_one_letter_code
_entity_poly.pdbx_strand_id
1 'polypeptide(L)'
;PSPAIAQKYRIPNIWRGDPASPAGMAMAATAADGPTTFMVTDITMDPNAGEIATGRLFSGRLTKGMELTVAGTKIKNRVQHVSLYMGPERLMVEEATAGNIAAVIGLSDAFAGTTMSTDPTI
;
A
#
# COMPACT_ATOMS: atom_id res chain seq x y z
N PRO A 1 3.31 13.67 -13.40
CA PRO A 1 4.54 12.90 -13.73
C PRO A 1 4.34 11.42 -13.36
N SER A 2 5.13 10.51 -13.91
CA SER A 2 5.06 9.09 -13.54
C SER A 2 5.50 8.86 -12.09
N PRO A 3 5.09 7.74 -11.44
CA PRO A 3 5.50 7.39 -10.08
C PRO A 3 7.02 7.43 -9.88
N ALA A 4 7.78 6.84 -10.81
CA ALA A 4 9.24 6.76 -10.77
C ALA A 4 9.94 8.13 -10.75
N ILE A 5 9.30 9.17 -11.29
CA ILE A 5 9.79 10.55 -11.24
C ILE A 5 9.26 11.25 -9.99
N ALA A 6 7.94 11.15 -9.75
CA ALA A 6 7.25 11.90 -8.72
C ALA A 6 7.67 11.50 -7.31
N GLN A 7 7.86 10.20 -7.05
CA GLN A 7 8.12 9.70 -5.70
C GLN A 7 9.46 10.19 -5.15
N LYS A 8 10.49 10.35 -6.00
CA LYS A 8 11.81 10.84 -5.61
C LYS A 8 11.78 12.16 -4.83
N TYR A 9 10.98 13.13 -5.31
CA TYR A 9 10.87 14.44 -4.64
C TYR A 9 9.64 14.55 -3.73
N ARG A 10 8.66 13.64 -3.81
CA ARG A 10 7.46 13.68 -2.95
C ARG A 10 7.65 12.96 -1.63
N ILE A 11 8.31 11.80 -1.61
CA ILE A 11 8.48 10.99 -0.40
C ILE A 11 9.10 11.79 0.76
N PRO A 12 10.18 12.57 0.56
CA PRO A 12 10.75 13.39 1.65
C PRO A 12 9.78 14.45 2.22
N ASN A 13 8.74 14.81 1.48
CA ASN A 13 7.77 15.84 1.89
C ASN A 13 6.51 15.25 2.54
N ILE A 14 6.17 13.99 2.25
CA ILE A 14 4.92 13.35 2.72
C ILE A 14 5.15 12.26 3.76
N TRP A 15 6.40 11.81 3.94
CA TRP A 15 6.77 10.78 4.90
C TRP A 15 7.93 11.27 5.78
N ARG A 16 7.81 11.10 7.09
CA ARG A 16 8.74 11.64 8.10
C ARG A 16 9.70 10.60 8.69
N GLY A 17 9.68 9.36 8.18
CA GLY A 17 10.63 8.34 8.60
C GLY A 17 12.02 8.58 8.00
N ASP A 18 12.98 7.71 8.34
CA ASP A 18 14.35 7.82 7.86
C ASP A 18 14.42 7.58 6.33
N PRO A 19 14.81 8.59 5.52
CA PRO A 19 14.94 8.43 4.07
C PRO A 19 15.98 7.38 3.65
N ALA A 20 16.96 7.10 4.50
CA ALA A 20 18.01 6.10 4.26
C ALA A 20 17.60 4.68 4.68
N SER A 21 16.43 4.51 5.31
CA SER A 21 15.89 3.19 5.64
C SER A 21 15.59 2.38 4.37
N PRO A 22 15.55 1.03 4.45
CA PRO A 22 15.16 0.19 3.31
C PRO A 22 13.82 0.59 2.70
N ALA A 23 12.83 0.92 3.53
CA ALA A 23 11.53 1.39 3.06
C ALA A 23 11.58 2.79 2.45
N GLY A 24 12.30 3.74 3.07
CA GLY A 24 12.48 5.09 2.55
C GLY A 24 13.10 5.11 1.15
N MET A 25 14.18 4.35 0.96
CA MET A 25 14.84 4.18 -0.33
C MET A 25 13.94 3.49 -1.35
N ALA A 26 13.25 2.41 -0.96
CA ALA A 26 12.34 1.68 -1.84
C ALA A 26 11.18 2.56 -2.33
N MET A 27 10.60 3.37 -1.44
CA MET A 27 9.54 4.32 -1.79
C MET A 27 10.05 5.40 -2.74
N ALA A 28 11.22 5.99 -2.47
CA ALA A 28 11.79 7.01 -3.36
C ALA A 28 12.08 6.46 -4.77
N ALA A 29 12.52 5.19 -4.84
CA ALA A 29 12.80 4.50 -6.10
C ALA A 29 11.56 3.92 -6.80
N THR A 30 10.39 3.87 -6.15
CA THR A 30 9.22 3.10 -6.62
C THR A 30 9.60 1.63 -6.87
N ALA A 31 10.39 1.05 -5.97
CA ALA A 31 10.93 -0.30 -6.11
C ALA A 31 9.86 -1.35 -5.77
N ALA A 32 9.72 -2.39 -6.61
CA ALA A 32 8.73 -3.47 -6.40
C ALA A 32 9.26 -4.62 -5.52
N ASP A 33 10.57 -4.70 -5.34
CA ASP A 33 11.30 -5.73 -4.59
C ASP A 33 11.67 -5.32 -3.15
N GLY A 34 11.43 -4.06 -2.78
CA GLY A 34 11.63 -3.56 -1.41
C GLY A 34 10.47 -3.84 -0.46
N PRO A 35 10.55 -3.36 0.80
CA PRO A 35 9.44 -3.43 1.74
C PRO A 35 8.17 -2.82 1.16
N THR A 36 7.05 -3.52 1.32
CA THR A 36 5.75 -3.03 0.90
C THR A 36 5.33 -1.88 1.79
N THR A 37 5.05 -0.72 1.19
CA THR A 37 4.49 0.44 1.90
C THR A 37 3.26 0.93 1.15
N PHE A 38 2.10 0.71 1.74
CA PHE A 38 0.79 0.99 1.16
C PHE A 38 0.04 2.01 2.00
N MET A 39 -0.22 3.19 1.45
CA MET A 39 -0.97 4.25 2.13
C MET A 39 -2.44 4.17 1.72
N VAL A 40 -3.30 3.87 2.68
CA VAL A 40 -4.76 3.84 2.49
C VAL A 40 -5.27 5.27 2.38
N THR A 41 -6.01 5.55 1.32
CA THR A 41 -6.60 6.87 1.05
C THR A 41 -8.10 6.88 1.25
N ASP A 42 -8.75 5.73 1.09
CA ASP A 42 -10.21 5.62 1.17
C ASP A 42 -10.64 4.22 1.63
N ILE A 43 -11.77 4.15 2.34
CA ILE A 43 -12.40 2.90 2.78
C ILE A 43 -13.82 2.88 2.25
N THR A 44 -14.17 1.84 1.49
CA THR A 44 -15.53 1.63 0.99
C THR A 44 -16.07 0.31 1.50
N MET A 45 -17.38 0.26 1.75
CA MET A 45 -18.06 -0.97 2.15
C MET A 45 -18.71 -1.61 0.94
N ASP A 46 -18.31 -2.83 0.61
CA ASP A 46 -18.95 -3.66 -0.41
C ASP A 46 -19.89 -4.67 0.24
N PRO A 47 -21.15 -4.81 -0.21
CA PRO A 47 -22.11 -5.73 0.40
C PRO A 47 -21.66 -7.20 0.41
N ASN A 48 -20.82 -7.62 -0.54
CA ASN A 48 -20.39 -9.02 -0.68
C ASN A 48 -18.97 -9.24 -0.17
N ALA A 49 -18.06 -8.28 -0.43
CA ALA A 49 -16.65 -8.40 -0.10
C ALA A 49 -16.27 -7.81 1.26
N GLY A 50 -17.15 -7.00 1.88
CA GLY A 50 -16.87 -6.28 3.11
C GLY A 50 -16.06 -5.01 2.88
N GLU A 51 -15.17 -4.68 3.82
CA GLU A 51 -14.36 -3.46 3.77
C GLU A 51 -13.27 -3.55 2.71
N ILE A 52 -13.22 -2.53 1.85
CA ILE A 52 -12.24 -2.39 0.78
C ILE A 52 -11.41 -1.15 1.04
N ALA A 53 -10.13 -1.38 1.34
CA ALA A 53 -9.13 -0.33 1.51
C ALA A 53 -8.52 0.03 0.16
N THR A 54 -8.79 1.24 -0.31
CA THR A 54 -8.19 1.79 -1.52
C THR A 54 -7.02 2.68 -1.14
N GLY A 55 -5.91 2.52 -1.84
CA GLY A 55 -4.71 3.24 -1.48
C GLY A 55 -3.65 3.26 -2.55
N ARG A 56 -2.56 3.96 -2.23
CA ARG A 56 -1.38 4.10 -3.06
C ARG A 56 -0.28 3.17 -2.56
N LEU A 57 0.21 2.31 -3.45
CA LEU A 57 1.39 1.48 -3.20
C LEU A 57 2.65 2.27 -3.56
N PHE A 58 3.41 2.71 -2.56
CA PHE A 58 4.63 3.49 -2.78
C PHE A 58 5.86 2.62 -3.05
N SER A 59 5.94 1.45 -2.40
CA SER A 59 7.02 0.48 -2.59
C SER A 59 6.51 -0.94 -2.37
N GLY A 60 7.30 -1.91 -2.83
CA GLY A 60 7.05 -3.34 -2.74
C GLY A 60 5.87 -3.79 -3.60
N ARG A 61 5.17 -4.79 -3.10
CA ARG A 61 4.12 -5.52 -3.79
C ARG A 61 3.02 -5.96 -2.85
N LEU A 62 1.81 -6.03 -3.38
CA LEU A 62 0.63 -6.57 -2.70
C LEU A 62 0.27 -7.90 -3.35
N THR A 63 0.20 -8.97 -2.55
CA THR A 63 -0.21 -10.31 -2.99
C THR A 63 -1.18 -10.92 -1.98
N LYS A 64 -2.02 -11.84 -2.45
CA LYS A 64 -2.92 -12.58 -1.56
C LYS A 64 -2.13 -13.34 -0.49
N GLY A 65 -2.61 -13.29 0.75
CA GLY A 65 -2.08 -14.03 1.89
C GLY A 65 -0.93 -13.33 2.62
N MET A 66 -0.40 -12.23 2.08
CA MET A 66 0.67 -11.49 2.76
C MET A 66 0.17 -10.80 4.03
N GLU A 67 1.04 -10.66 5.03
CA GLU A 67 0.77 -9.88 6.23
C GLU A 67 1.29 -8.46 6.09
N LEU A 68 0.46 -7.49 6.48
CA LEU A 68 0.83 -6.09 6.59
C LEU A 68 0.57 -5.61 8.01
N THR A 69 1.51 -4.85 8.55
CA THR A 69 1.41 -4.22 9.86
C THR A 69 0.90 -2.79 9.69
N VAL A 70 -0.03 -2.37 10.53
CA VAL A 70 -0.44 -0.97 10.64
C VAL A 70 0.74 -0.17 11.22
N ALA A 71 1.26 0.80 10.46
CA ALA A 71 2.41 1.60 10.82
C ALA A 71 2.24 2.27 12.20
N GLY A 72 3.33 2.31 12.98
CA GLY A 72 3.30 2.79 14.36
C GLY A 72 2.57 1.87 15.36
N THR A 73 2.13 0.68 14.96
CA THR A 73 1.48 -0.29 15.85
C THR A 73 2.09 -1.70 15.68
N LYS A 74 1.60 -2.66 16.47
CA LYS A 74 1.91 -4.10 16.30
C LYS A 74 0.76 -4.88 15.65
N ILE A 75 -0.28 -4.19 15.20
CA ILE A 75 -1.47 -4.81 14.65
C ILE A 75 -1.18 -5.26 13.24
N LYS A 76 -1.45 -6.54 12.96
CA LYS A 76 -1.24 -7.16 11.66
C LYS A 76 -2.55 -7.52 11.01
N ASN A 77 -2.63 -7.31 9.71
CA ASN A 77 -3.73 -7.72 8.87
C ASN A 77 -3.21 -8.62 7.76
N ARG A 78 -4.09 -9.47 7.22
CA ARG A 78 -3.74 -10.41 6.16
C ARG A 78 -4.55 -10.07 4.92
N VAL A 79 -3.83 -9.80 3.83
CA VAL A 79 -4.43 -9.51 2.53
C VAL A 79 -5.22 -10.72 2.04
N GLN A 80 -6.51 -10.54 1.78
CA GLN A 80 -7.37 -11.60 1.22
C GLN A 80 -7.41 -11.53 -0.30
N HIS A 81 -7.56 -10.33 -0.85
CA HIS A 81 -7.61 -10.07 -2.28
C HIS A 81 -6.98 -8.72 -2.61
N VAL A 82 -6.40 -8.64 -3.80
CA VAL A 82 -5.82 -7.43 -4.38
C VAL A 82 -6.49 -7.17 -5.71
N SER A 83 -6.88 -5.92 -5.96
CA SER A 83 -7.51 -5.51 -7.19
C SER A 83 -6.92 -4.20 -7.70
N LEU A 84 -6.89 -4.04 -9.02
CA LEU A 84 -6.56 -2.79 -9.70
C LEU A 84 -7.81 -2.19 -10.34
N TYR A 85 -7.82 -0.87 -10.50
CA TYR A 85 -8.90 -0.17 -11.18
C TYR A 85 -8.70 -0.17 -12.69
N MET A 86 -9.73 -0.56 -13.43
CA MET A 86 -9.81 -0.45 -14.88
C MET A 86 -11.05 0.37 -15.23
N GLY A 87 -10.88 1.69 -15.30
CA GLY A 87 -12.00 2.62 -15.38
C GLY A 87 -12.84 2.58 -14.08
N PRO A 88 -14.16 2.41 -14.16
CA PRO A 88 -15.02 2.32 -12.97
C PRO A 88 -14.98 0.94 -12.31
N GLU A 89 -14.43 -0.07 -12.97
CA GLU A 89 -14.41 -1.45 -12.49
C GLU A 89 -13.13 -1.78 -11.73
N ARG A 90 -13.22 -2.76 -10.84
CA ARG A 90 -12.08 -3.35 -10.14
C ARG A 90 -11.83 -4.75 -10.68
N LEU A 91 -10.62 -5.01 -11.16
CA LEU A 91 -10.17 -6.32 -11.59
C LEU A 91 -9.30 -6.94 -10.51
N MET A 92 -9.66 -8.15 -10.08
CA MET A 92 -8.85 -8.92 -9.15
C MET A 92 -7.57 -9.39 -9.86
N VAL A 93 -6.43 -9.22 -9.20
CA VAL A 93 -5.10 -9.57 -9.71
C VAL A 93 -4.36 -10.43 -8.70
N GLU A 94 -3.38 -11.20 -9.16
CA GLU A 94 -2.49 -11.97 -8.27
C GLU A 94 -1.55 -11.06 -7.49
N GLU A 95 -1.09 -9.99 -8.14
CA GLU A 95 -0.11 -9.05 -7.60
C GLU A 95 -0.36 -7.62 -8.09
N ALA A 96 -0.15 -6.64 -7.21
CA ALA A 96 0.00 -5.23 -7.57
C ALA A 96 1.37 -4.72 -7.12
N THR A 97 2.06 -3.98 -7.97
CA THR A 97 3.43 -3.47 -7.72
C THR A 97 3.47 -1.96 -7.47
N ALA A 98 4.57 -1.51 -6.88
CA ALA A 98 4.83 -0.11 -6.57
C ALA A 98 4.47 0.87 -7.70
N GLY A 99 3.85 1.98 -7.32
CA GLY A 99 3.38 3.02 -8.23
C GLY A 99 1.91 2.90 -8.65
N ASN A 100 1.26 1.76 -8.37
CA ASN A 100 -0.16 1.58 -8.63
C ASN A 100 -1.07 2.13 -7.52
N ILE A 101 -2.32 2.39 -7.89
CA ILE A 101 -3.44 2.50 -6.95
C ILE A 101 -4.09 1.11 -6.89
N ALA A 102 -4.24 0.57 -5.70
CA ALA A 102 -4.80 -0.75 -5.47
C ALA A 102 -5.96 -0.69 -4.49
N ALA A 103 -6.91 -1.60 -4.67
CA ALA A 103 -7.97 -1.90 -3.71
C ALA A 103 -7.65 -3.24 -3.06
N VAL A 104 -7.72 -3.28 -1.73
CA VAL A 104 -7.31 -4.43 -0.92
C VAL A 104 -8.43 -4.81 0.04
N ILE A 105 -8.74 -6.09 0.09
CA ILE A 105 -9.67 -6.68 1.07
C ILE A 105 -8.86 -7.40 2.14
N GLY A 106 -9.31 -7.33 3.40
CA GLY A 106 -8.68 -8.00 4.55
C GLY A 106 -7.83 -7.10 5.45
N LEU A 107 -7.89 -5.77 5.26
CA LEU A 107 -7.20 -4.78 6.08
C LEU A 107 -8.17 -4.14 7.08
N SER A 108 -8.72 -4.96 7.99
CA SER A 108 -9.77 -4.58 8.95
C SER A 108 -9.41 -3.44 9.90
N ASP A 109 -8.12 -3.24 10.17
CA ASP A 109 -7.63 -2.21 11.09
C ASP A 109 -7.14 -0.96 10.36
N ALA A 110 -7.34 -0.89 9.04
CA ALA A 110 -6.98 0.26 8.23
C ALA A 110 -8.13 1.26 8.15
N PHE A 111 -7.77 2.55 8.21
CA PHE A 111 -8.66 3.67 7.93
C PHE A 111 -8.01 4.62 6.93
N ALA A 112 -8.74 5.61 6.44
CA ALA A 112 -8.18 6.60 5.53
C ALA A 112 -7.03 7.37 6.21
N GLY A 113 -5.86 7.38 5.56
CA GLY A 113 -4.62 7.95 6.10
C GLY A 113 -3.70 6.93 6.78
N THR A 114 -4.14 5.70 7.02
CA THR A 114 -3.30 4.64 7.58
C THR A 114 -2.24 4.18 6.59
N THR A 115 -1.03 3.89 7.09
CA THR A 115 0.00 3.21 6.31
C THR A 115 0.11 1.74 6.73
N MET A 116 0.14 0.85 5.76
CA MET A 116 0.27 -0.59 5.91
C MET A 116 1.61 -1.04 5.35
N SER A 117 2.38 -1.80 6.12
CA SER A 117 3.76 -2.13 5.77
C SER A 117 4.19 -3.56 6.11
N THR A 118 5.06 -4.17 5.30
CA THR A 118 5.77 -5.40 5.68
C THR A 118 6.96 -5.14 6.60
N ASP A 119 7.47 -3.91 6.60
CA ASP A 119 8.50 -3.46 7.54
C ASP A 119 7.81 -2.93 8.81
N PRO A 120 7.97 -3.60 9.97
CA PRO A 120 7.33 -3.22 11.22
C PRO A 120 7.98 -2.00 11.89
N THR A 121 9.07 -1.47 11.32
CA THR A 121 9.79 -0.31 11.87
C THR A 121 9.29 1.03 11.33
N ILE A 122 8.31 1.00 10.41
CA ILE A 122 7.66 2.19 9.81
C ILE A 122 6.54 2.74 10.70
#